data_AF-A0A6L7WR75-F1
#
_entry.id   AF-A0A6L7WR75-F1
#
_cell.length_a   1.000
_cell.length_b   1.000
_cell.length_c   1.000
_cell.angle_alpha   90.00
_cell.angle_beta   90.00
_cell.angle_gamma   90.00
#
_symmetry.space_group_name_H-M   'P 1'
#
loop_
_entity.id
_entity.type
_entity.pdbx_description
1 polymer ?
#
loop_
_entity_poly.entity_id
_entity_poly.type
_entity_poly.pdbx_seq_one_letter_code
_entity_poly.pdbx_strand_id
1 'polypeptide(L)'
;MTPAAVERSAARSAYLRDHPADSWEDRSLGDRCIVGFNAGPPMVPAAYNNNVQLLQTPDHVVILNEMVHNARIVPLDGRPHGAIPQWVGDSRARWEEATLVVETRGFGDLVGLRGGATANLRVVERFTLVGADSLRYEFTLEDPDTWTRPWTAVVPMKRTPGPLFEYACHEGNYSMAGILGGARAEERAAAQAESTGSR
;
A
#
# COMPACT_ATOMS: atom_id res chain seq x y z
N MET A 1 5.15 4.31 -18.76
CA MET A 1 4.56 2.99 -18.51
C MET A 1 4.72 2.14 -19.76
N THR A 2 4.77 0.82 -19.62
CA THR A 2 4.74 -0.10 -20.76
C THR A 2 3.32 -0.16 -21.36
N PRO A 3 3.15 -0.51 -22.65
CA PRO A 3 1.83 -0.75 -23.24
C PRO A 3 1.03 -1.80 -22.48
N ALA A 4 1.67 -2.91 -22.08
CA ALA A 4 1.04 -3.97 -21.30
C ALA A 4 0.51 -3.46 -19.94
N ALA A 5 1.21 -2.56 -19.27
CA ALA A 5 0.75 -1.96 -18.03
C ALA A 5 -0.49 -1.08 -18.22
N VAL A 6 -0.54 -0.32 -19.32
CA VAL A 6 -1.71 0.49 -19.67
C VAL A 6 -2.92 -0.40 -19.92
N GLU A 7 -2.74 -1.50 -20.66
CA GLU A 7 -3.79 -2.48 -20.93
C GLU A 7 -4.29 -3.16 -19.64
N ARG A 8 -3.38 -3.66 -18.78
CA ARG A 8 -3.76 -4.24 -17.48
C ARG A 8 -4.53 -3.25 -16.60
N SER A 9 -4.09 -1.98 -16.57
CA SER A 9 -4.76 -0.92 -15.82
C SER A 9 -6.17 -0.63 -16.37
N ALA A 10 -6.32 -0.57 -17.69
CA ALA A 10 -7.61 -0.37 -18.35
C ALA A 10 -8.55 -1.56 -18.11
N ALA A 11 -8.06 -2.79 -18.21
CA ALA A 11 -8.80 -4.01 -17.94
C ALA A 11 -9.27 -4.07 -16.47
N ARG A 12 -8.38 -3.79 -15.52
CA ARG A 12 -8.74 -3.70 -14.09
C ARG A 12 -9.80 -2.62 -13.84
N SER A 13 -9.66 -1.45 -14.47
CA SER A 13 -10.62 -0.36 -14.34
C SER A 13 -11.98 -0.71 -14.95
N ALA A 14 -12.01 -1.48 -16.04
CA ALA A 14 -13.25 -1.98 -16.63
C ALA A 14 -13.93 -2.99 -15.72
N TYR A 15 -13.18 -4.00 -15.26
CA TYR A 15 -13.67 -4.98 -14.31
C TYR A 15 -14.28 -4.33 -13.06
N LEU A 16 -13.59 -3.37 -12.43
CA LEU A 16 -14.11 -2.70 -11.23
C LEU A 16 -15.32 -1.78 -11.48
N ARG A 17 -15.60 -1.38 -12.73
CA ARG A 17 -16.85 -0.68 -13.07
C ARG A 17 -18.02 -1.64 -13.15
N ASP A 18 -17.78 -2.83 -13.69
CA ASP A 18 -18.81 -3.85 -13.89
C ASP A 18 -19.05 -4.66 -12.59
N HIS A 19 -18.03 -4.75 -11.74
CA HIS A 19 -18.02 -5.47 -10.47
C HIS A 19 -17.61 -4.54 -9.31
N PRO A 20 -18.41 -3.50 -8.99
CA PRO A 20 -18.01 -2.48 -8.00
C PRO A 20 -17.93 -3.02 -6.56
N ALA A 21 -18.66 -4.09 -6.27
CA ALA A 21 -18.82 -4.66 -4.93
C ALA A 21 -19.41 -6.08 -4.97
N ASP A 22 -19.01 -6.90 -5.94
CA ASP A 22 -19.52 -8.29 -6.06
C ASP A 22 -19.06 -9.15 -4.88
N SER A 23 -17.84 -8.88 -4.42
CA SER A 23 -17.18 -9.46 -3.25
C SER A 23 -16.36 -8.40 -2.52
N TRP A 24 -15.87 -8.76 -1.34
CA TRP A 24 -14.88 -7.97 -0.62
C TRP A 24 -13.54 -7.89 -1.38
N GLU A 25 -13.27 -8.80 -2.32
CA GLU A 25 -12.06 -8.77 -3.15
C GLU A 25 -12.04 -7.64 -4.17
N ASP A 26 -13.21 -7.14 -4.58
CA ASP A 26 -13.32 -5.98 -5.48
C ASP A 26 -13.05 -4.65 -4.77
N ARG A 27 -12.91 -4.70 -3.43
CA ARG A 27 -12.60 -3.54 -2.59
C ARG A 27 -11.10 -3.40 -2.39
N SER A 28 -10.65 -2.15 -2.28
CA SER A 28 -9.23 -1.87 -2.08
C SER A 28 -8.73 -2.39 -0.73
N LEU A 29 -7.42 -2.63 -0.60
CA LEU A 29 -6.81 -2.99 0.69
C LEU A 29 -7.04 -1.89 1.75
N GLY A 30 -7.22 -0.64 1.32
CA GLY A 30 -7.57 0.48 2.20
C GLY A 30 -9.00 0.40 2.72
N ASP A 31 -9.98 0.13 1.86
CA ASP A 31 -11.39 -0.06 2.27
C ASP A 31 -11.54 -1.22 3.28
N ARG A 32 -10.67 -2.23 3.12
CA ARG A 32 -10.61 -3.43 3.96
C ARG A 32 -9.73 -3.28 5.20
N CYS A 33 -9.12 -2.11 5.42
CA CYS A 33 -8.22 -1.85 6.54
C CYS A 33 -7.03 -2.83 6.65
N ILE A 34 -6.51 -3.33 5.52
CA ILE A 34 -5.35 -4.23 5.49
C ILE A 34 -4.05 -3.44 5.33
N VAL A 35 -4.04 -2.48 4.40
CA VAL A 35 -2.90 -1.59 4.15
C VAL A 35 -3.41 -0.16 3.97
N GLY A 36 -2.84 0.78 4.73
CA GLY A 36 -3.16 2.20 4.60
C GLY A 36 -2.74 2.76 3.24
N PHE A 37 -3.53 3.67 2.67
CA PHE A 37 -3.26 4.27 1.35
C PHE A 37 -1.96 5.08 1.27
N ASN A 38 -1.41 5.48 2.43
CA ASN A 38 -0.10 6.13 2.56
C ASN A 38 0.98 5.26 3.24
N ALA A 39 0.65 4.04 3.68
CA ALA A 39 1.53 3.22 4.53
C ALA A 39 2.72 2.60 3.78
N GLY A 40 2.62 2.50 2.45
CA GLY A 40 3.72 2.01 1.62
C GLY A 40 4.09 0.53 1.86
N PRO A 41 5.23 0.07 1.33
CA PRO A 41 6.23 0.85 0.58
C PRO A 41 5.81 1.13 -0.88
N PRO A 42 6.07 2.34 -1.43
CA PRO A 42 6.65 3.49 -0.75
C PRO A 42 5.59 4.27 0.05
N MET A 43 6.03 4.89 1.14
CA MET A 43 5.20 5.82 1.89
C MET A 43 5.03 7.10 1.07
N VAL A 44 3.85 7.69 1.04
CA VAL A 44 3.69 9.04 0.47
C VAL A 44 2.75 9.86 1.31
N PRO A 45 2.85 11.19 1.31
CA PRO A 45 1.86 12.02 1.97
C PRO A 45 0.47 11.87 1.32
N ALA A 46 -0.54 11.84 2.16
CA ALA A 46 -1.95 11.94 1.78
C ALA A 46 -2.62 13.07 2.57
N ALA A 47 -3.95 13.16 2.53
CA ALA A 47 -4.68 14.27 3.13
C ALA A 47 -4.57 14.34 4.67
N TYR A 48 -4.36 13.20 5.35
CA TYR A 48 -4.29 13.11 6.82
C TYR A 48 -3.53 11.83 7.26
N ASN A 49 -3.23 11.70 8.56
CA ASN A 49 -2.56 10.56 9.20
C ASN A 49 -1.26 10.12 8.53
N ASN A 50 -0.40 11.11 8.28
CA ASN A 50 0.89 10.92 7.60
C ASN A 50 2.05 10.64 8.56
N ASN A 51 1.79 10.53 9.86
CA ASN A 51 2.86 10.32 10.82
C ASN A 51 3.39 8.88 10.71
N VAL A 52 4.69 8.75 10.92
CA VAL A 52 5.41 7.47 10.91
C VAL A 52 6.35 7.46 12.08
N GLN A 53 6.33 6.37 12.84
CA GLN A 53 7.30 6.11 13.89
C GLN A 53 8.36 5.13 13.37
N LEU A 54 9.63 5.52 13.48
CA LEU A 54 10.76 4.67 13.17
C LEU A 54 11.38 4.20 14.48
N LEU A 55 11.36 2.89 14.73
CA LEU A 55 11.98 2.27 15.88
C LEU A 55 13.16 1.43 15.40
N GLN A 56 14.30 1.54 16.07
CA GLN A 56 15.49 0.77 15.71
C GLN A 56 15.97 -0.05 16.91
N THR A 57 16.22 -1.33 16.67
CA THR A 57 16.96 -2.24 17.55
C THR A 57 18.32 -2.53 16.92
N PRO A 58 19.23 -3.27 17.59
CA PRO A 58 20.49 -3.68 16.98
C PRO A 58 20.32 -4.51 15.70
N ASP A 59 19.18 -5.20 15.53
CA ASP A 59 18.96 -6.20 14.48
C ASP A 59 17.74 -5.92 13.59
N HIS A 60 16.89 -4.93 13.92
CA HIS A 60 15.71 -4.57 13.15
C HIS A 60 15.47 -3.06 13.12
N VAL A 61 14.77 -2.62 12.08
CA VAL A 61 14.03 -1.36 12.05
C VAL A 61 12.55 -1.69 11.91
N VAL A 62 11.72 -1.06 12.72
CA VAL A 62 10.26 -1.09 12.58
C VAL A 62 9.81 0.26 12.06
N ILE A 63 9.08 0.21 10.94
CA ILE A 63 8.43 1.37 10.33
C ILE A 63 6.94 1.23 10.65
N LEU A 64 6.44 2.05 11.57
CA LEU A 64 5.05 2.04 12.00
C LEU A 64 4.33 3.25 11.43
N ASN A 65 3.42 3.02 10.49
CA ASN A 65 2.56 4.07 9.94
C ASN A 65 1.37 4.31 10.86
N GLU A 66 1.00 5.58 11.07
CA GLU A 66 -0.22 5.95 11.80
C GLU A 66 -1.46 5.35 11.14
N MET A 67 -1.53 5.44 9.81
CA MET A 67 -2.64 4.90 9.04
C MET A 67 -2.68 3.37 9.09
N VAL A 68 -3.79 2.83 9.59
CA VAL A 68 -4.05 1.37 9.68
C VAL A 68 -3.03 0.64 10.57
N HIS A 69 -2.21 1.35 11.36
CA HIS A 69 -1.14 0.78 12.20
C HIS A 69 -0.27 -0.24 11.48
N ASN A 70 0.06 0.02 10.21
CA ASN A 70 0.89 -0.90 9.48
C ASN A 70 2.31 -0.90 10.08
N ALA A 71 2.68 -2.02 10.71
CA ALA A 71 3.99 -2.23 11.29
C ALA A 71 4.85 -3.07 10.33
N ARG A 72 5.78 -2.43 9.62
CA ARG A 72 6.74 -3.12 8.76
C ARG A 72 8.01 -3.42 9.55
N ILE A 73 8.29 -4.70 9.76
CA ILE A 73 9.49 -5.20 10.44
C ILE A 73 10.58 -5.42 9.38
N VAL A 74 11.72 -4.77 9.56
CA VAL A 74 12.81 -4.75 8.58
C VAL A 74 14.10 -5.26 9.23
N PRO A 75 14.51 -6.52 8.97
CA PRO A 75 15.77 -7.06 9.47
C PRO A 75 17.00 -6.33 8.94
N LEU A 76 18.02 -6.21 9.79
CA LEU A 76 19.34 -5.60 9.52
C LEU A 76 20.49 -6.63 9.42
N ASP A 77 20.19 -7.92 9.55
CA ASP A 77 21.18 -8.98 9.71
C ASP A 77 21.63 -9.64 8.38
N GLY A 78 21.17 -9.11 7.25
CA GLY A 78 21.54 -9.60 5.93
C GLY A 78 20.92 -10.95 5.54
N ARG A 79 19.94 -11.47 6.30
CA ARG A 79 19.25 -12.71 5.94
C ARG A 79 18.53 -12.59 4.58
N PRO A 80 18.42 -13.68 3.81
CA PRO A 80 17.76 -13.64 2.50
C PRO A 80 16.27 -13.28 2.62
N HIS A 81 15.67 -12.90 1.49
CA HIS A 81 14.22 -12.72 1.39
C HIS A 81 13.49 -14.05 1.56
N GLY A 82 12.27 -13.99 2.10
CA GLY A 82 11.37 -15.11 2.22
C GLY A 82 10.73 -15.48 0.87
N ALA A 83 10.08 -16.65 0.84
CA ALA A 83 9.40 -17.14 -0.36
C ALA A 83 7.89 -16.82 -0.39
N ILE A 84 7.31 -16.37 0.73
CA ILE A 84 5.87 -16.12 0.86
C ILE A 84 5.59 -14.65 0.56
N PRO A 85 4.81 -14.33 -0.48
CA PRO A 85 4.43 -12.95 -0.78
C PRO A 85 3.67 -12.29 0.37
N GLN A 86 3.93 -11.01 0.60
CA GLN A 86 3.30 -10.21 1.67
C GLN A 86 2.57 -8.99 1.09
N TRP A 87 1.58 -8.47 1.82
CA TRP A 87 0.83 -7.27 1.38
C TRP A 87 1.70 -6.02 1.25
N VAL A 88 2.71 -5.88 2.12
CA VAL A 88 3.66 -4.77 2.12
C VAL A 88 5.05 -5.21 1.66
N GLY A 89 5.14 -6.39 1.06
CA GLY A 89 6.39 -7.03 0.66
C GLY A 89 7.24 -7.47 1.86
N ASP A 90 8.38 -8.07 1.53
CA ASP A 90 9.41 -8.55 2.45
C ASP A 90 10.62 -7.62 2.36
N SER A 91 10.90 -6.89 3.44
CA SER A 91 11.93 -5.84 3.48
C SER A 91 13.24 -6.32 4.10
N ARG A 92 14.38 -5.89 3.57
CA ARG A 92 15.72 -6.06 4.17
C ARG A 92 16.45 -4.73 4.17
N ALA A 93 17.18 -4.45 5.23
CA ALA A 93 17.91 -3.21 5.34
C ALA A 93 19.40 -3.39 5.60
N ARG A 94 20.15 -2.37 5.20
CA ARG A 94 21.57 -2.19 5.51
C ARG A 94 21.86 -0.71 5.68
N TRP A 95 22.94 -0.41 6.38
CA TRP A 95 23.47 0.95 6.45
C TRP A 95 24.49 1.18 5.33
N GLU A 96 24.31 2.28 4.61
CA GLU A 96 25.29 2.87 3.70
C GLU A 96 25.67 4.22 4.31
N GLU A 97 26.79 4.25 5.04
CA GLU A 97 27.23 5.41 5.83
C GLU A 97 26.14 5.88 6.80
N ALA A 98 25.59 7.08 6.59
CA ALA A 98 24.52 7.67 7.40
C ALA A 98 23.11 7.40 6.84
N THR A 99 22.97 6.54 5.82
CA THR A 99 21.70 6.24 5.16
C THR A 99 21.27 4.80 5.43
N LEU A 100 20.06 4.63 5.96
CA LEU A 100 19.41 3.33 6.01
C LEU A 100 18.81 3.04 4.63
N VAL A 101 19.28 1.98 3.98
CA VAL A 101 18.76 1.52 2.70
C VAL A 101 17.91 0.29 2.93
N VAL A 102 16.64 0.37 2.54
CA VAL A 102 15.67 -0.71 2.67
C VAL A 102 15.29 -1.19 1.26
N GLU A 103 15.52 -2.46 0.97
CA GLU A 103 15.04 -3.12 -0.23
C GLU A 103 13.82 -3.98 0.11
N THR A 104 12.74 -3.82 -0.65
CA THR A 104 11.51 -4.61 -0.49
C THR A 104 11.14 -5.28 -1.80
N ARG A 105 10.80 -6.57 -1.72
CA ARG A 105 10.34 -7.43 -2.82
C ARG A 105 9.25 -8.39 -2.34
N GLY A 106 8.75 -9.27 -3.19
CA GLY A 106 7.81 -10.33 -2.77
C GLY A 106 6.44 -9.77 -2.39
N PHE A 107 5.93 -8.84 -3.20
CA PHE A 107 4.59 -8.30 -3.05
C PHE A 107 3.55 -9.31 -3.54
N GLY A 108 2.41 -9.42 -2.85
CA GLY A 108 1.28 -10.24 -3.29
C GLY A 108 0.46 -9.61 -4.42
N ASP A 109 -0.40 -10.40 -5.08
CA ASP A 109 -1.09 -9.98 -6.31
C ASP A 109 -2.19 -8.92 -6.09
N LEU A 110 -2.80 -8.86 -4.90
CA LEU A 110 -3.79 -7.81 -4.59
C LEU A 110 -3.13 -6.47 -4.24
N VAL A 111 -1.80 -6.46 -4.15
CA VAL A 111 -1.01 -5.27 -3.93
C VAL A 111 -0.95 -4.53 -5.27
N GLY A 112 -2.07 -3.93 -5.67
CA GLY A 112 -2.12 -2.91 -6.70
C GLY A 112 -1.40 -1.65 -6.22
N LEU A 113 -0.14 -1.80 -5.83
CA LEU A 113 0.74 -0.71 -5.46
C LEU A 113 0.81 0.26 -6.64
N ARG A 114 0.89 1.53 -6.24
CA ARG A 114 0.95 2.73 -7.08
C ARG A 114 1.23 2.47 -8.56
N GLY A 115 0.24 2.74 -9.40
CA GLY A 115 0.42 2.75 -10.85
C GLY A 115 0.32 1.38 -11.54
N GLY A 116 -0.20 0.35 -10.87
CA GLY A 116 -0.44 -0.96 -11.49
C GLY A 116 0.78 -1.87 -11.49
N ALA A 117 1.62 -1.73 -10.45
CA ALA A 117 2.78 -2.58 -10.23
C ALA A 117 2.38 -4.06 -10.13
N THR A 118 3.32 -4.92 -10.49
CA THR A 118 3.20 -6.38 -10.48
C THR A 118 3.95 -7.00 -9.30
N ALA A 119 3.89 -8.33 -9.17
CA ALA A 119 4.70 -9.08 -8.21
C ALA A 119 6.21 -8.93 -8.44
N ASN A 120 6.64 -8.49 -9.63
CA ASN A 120 8.04 -8.20 -9.95
C ASN A 120 8.53 -6.84 -9.40
N LEU A 121 7.67 -6.11 -8.69
CA LEU A 121 8.04 -4.86 -8.05
C LEU A 121 9.19 -5.05 -7.06
N ARG A 122 10.22 -4.24 -7.25
CA ARG A 122 11.28 -3.98 -6.29
C ARG A 122 11.21 -2.51 -5.88
N VAL A 123 11.21 -2.29 -4.57
CA VAL A 123 11.25 -0.95 -3.98
C VAL A 123 12.57 -0.79 -3.24
N VAL A 124 13.31 0.26 -3.56
CA VAL A 124 14.51 0.65 -2.80
C VAL A 124 14.25 1.99 -2.15
N GLU A 125 14.15 1.99 -0.83
CA GLU A 125 13.95 3.15 0.02
C GLU A 125 15.27 3.56 0.67
N ARG A 126 15.50 4.86 0.80
CA ARG A 126 16.67 5.47 1.45
C ARG A 126 16.17 6.46 2.48
N PHE A 127 16.57 6.27 3.73
CA PHE A 127 16.25 7.14 4.84
C PHE A 127 17.54 7.80 5.33
N THR A 128 17.66 9.11 5.10
CA THR A 128 18.85 9.88 5.46
C THR A 128 18.47 11.03 6.38
N LEU A 129 19.02 11.10 7.58
CA LEU A 129 18.89 12.28 8.44
C LEU A 129 19.72 13.41 7.81
N VAL A 130 19.05 14.51 7.45
CA VAL A 130 19.68 15.69 6.82
C VAL A 130 19.75 16.89 7.76
N GLY A 131 19.40 16.68 9.03
CA GLY A 131 19.44 17.67 10.12
C GLY A 131 18.85 17.06 11.39
N ALA A 132 18.78 17.85 12.47
CA ALA A 132 18.29 17.37 13.77
C ALA A 132 16.85 16.81 13.72
N ASP A 133 15.99 17.43 12.91
CA ASP A 133 14.55 17.13 12.82
C ASP A 133 14.06 16.92 11.38
N SER A 134 14.98 16.61 10.46
CA SER A 134 14.67 16.48 9.03
C SER A 134 15.19 15.16 8.49
N LEU A 135 14.28 14.36 7.96
CA LEU A 135 14.57 13.09 7.33
C LEU A 135 14.29 13.22 5.83
N ARG A 136 15.29 12.98 5.00
CA ARG A 136 15.12 12.81 3.56
C ARG A 136 14.73 11.34 3.33
N TYR A 137 13.47 11.12 2.97
CA TYR A 137 13.01 9.82 2.50
C TYR A 137 12.98 9.84 0.98
N GLU A 138 13.73 8.94 0.37
CA GLU A 138 13.80 8.75 -1.08
C GLU A 138 13.43 7.32 -1.40
N PHE A 139 12.70 7.10 -2.49
CA PHE A 139 12.40 5.75 -2.94
C PHE A 139 12.49 5.63 -4.45
N THR A 140 12.94 4.46 -4.89
CA THR A 140 13.01 4.07 -6.29
C THR A 140 12.12 2.87 -6.51
N LEU A 141 11.24 2.93 -7.51
CA LEU A 141 10.44 1.80 -7.96
C LEU A 141 11.05 1.20 -9.22
N GLU A 142 11.20 -0.11 -9.22
CA GLU A 142 11.64 -0.91 -10.36
C GLU A 142 10.63 -2.04 -10.58
N ASP A 143 9.92 -1.98 -11.70
CA ASP A 143 9.04 -3.05 -12.18
C ASP A 143 9.02 -2.98 -13.72
N PRO A 144 9.79 -3.85 -14.40
CA PRO A 144 9.93 -3.81 -15.85
C PRO A 144 8.62 -4.14 -16.57
N ASP A 145 7.67 -4.81 -15.92
CA ASP A 145 6.36 -5.12 -16.50
C ASP A 145 5.41 -3.92 -16.44
N THR A 146 5.76 -2.89 -15.66
CA THR A 146 4.94 -1.69 -15.43
C THR A 146 5.58 -0.42 -16.00
N TRP A 147 6.85 -0.17 -15.70
CA TRP A 147 7.58 1.03 -16.14
C TRP A 147 8.73 0.68 -17.07
N THR A 148 8.93 1.53 -18.09
CA THR A 148 10.01 1.36 -19.07
C THR A 148 11.41 1.67 -18.51
N ARG A 149 11.48 2.27 -17.33
CA ARG A 149 12.69 2.51 -16.56
C ARG A 149 12.34 2.70 -15.08
N PRO A 150 13.26 2.41 -14.15
CA PRO A 150 13.09 2.79 -12.76
C PRO A 150 12.89 4.29 -12.63
N TRP A 151 12.13 4.70 -11.61
CA TRP A 151 11.94 6.11 -11.29
C TRP A 151 12.04 6.33 -9.80
N THR A 152 12.48 7.53 -9.43
CA THR A 152 12.79 7.91 -8.06
C THR A 152 11.97 9.13 -7.66
N ALA A 153 11.51 9.15 -6.41
CA ALA A 153 10.88 10.31 -5.80
C ALA A 153 11.44 10.56 -4.40
N VAL A 154 11.29 11.80 -3.94
CA VAL A 154 11.77 12.24 -2.64
C VAL A 154 10.61 12.87 -1.88
N VAL A 155 10.44 12.45 -0.63
CA VAL A 155 9.49 13.00 0.32
C VAL A 155 10.29 13.52 1.52
N PRO A 156 10.43 14.85 1.66
CA PRO A 156 10.99 15.42 2.87
C PRO A 156 10.04 15.16 4.05
N MET A 157 10.57 14.61 5.14
CA MET A 157 9.82 14.36 6.37
C MET A 157 10.37 15.23 7.51
N LYS A 158 9.47 15.72 8.36
CA LYS A 158 9.81 16.50 9.56
C LYS A 158 9.45 15.69 10.80
N ARG A 159 10.29 15.79 11.83
CA ARG A 159 9.98 15.22 13.14
C ARG A 159 8.80 15.98 13.76
N THR A 160 7.80 15.24 14.21
CA THR A 160 6.65 15.76 14.97
C THR A 160 6.82 15.38 16.44
N PRO A 161 6.60 16.30 17.40
CA PRO A 161 6.60 15.95 18.81
C PRO A 161 5.32 15.18 19.19
N GLY A 162 5.42 14.34 20.21
CA GLY A 162 4.28 13.61 20.77
C GLY A 162 4.16 12.16 20.28
N PRO A 163 3.17 11.42 20.81
CA PRO A 163 2.97 10.02 20.46
C PRO A 163 2.32 9.88 19.08
N LEU A 164 2.48 8.70 18.50
CA LEU A 164 1.63 8.24 17.40
C LEU A 164 0.25 7.88 17.98
N PHE A 165 -0.82 8.35 17.36
CA PHE A 165 -2.18 8.05 17.82
C PHE A 165 -2.72 6.77 17.21
N GLU A 166 -3.73 6.22 17.90
CA GLU A 166 -4.44 5.06 17.41
C GLU A 166 -5.28 5.39 16.17
N TYR A 167 -5.10 4.64 15.09
CA TYR A 167 -6.02 4.53 13.96
C TYR A 167 -6.86 3.24 14.01
N ALA A 168 -8.01 3.33 14.66
CA ALA A 168 -8.98 2.25 14.82
C ALA A 168 -9.82 2.06 13.53
N CYS A 169 -9.20 1.53 12.47
CA CYS A 169 -9.82 1.44 11.13
C CYS A 169 -11.03 0.51 11.10
N HIS A 170 -11.09 -0.51 11.95
CA HIS A 170 -12.18 -1.48 11.96
C HIS A 170 -13.32 -1.07 12.90
N GLU A 171 -12.99 -0.36 13.97
CA GLU A 171 -13.90 0.08 15.01
C GLU A 171 -14.83 1.17 14.45
N GLY A 172 -16.08 0.78 14.16
CA GLY A 172 -17.07 1.68 13.56
C GLY A 172 -16.95 1.84 12.05
N ASN A 173 -16.17 0.99 11.37
CA ASN A 173 -16.18 0.93 9.91
C ASN A 173 -17.37 0.10 9.42
N TYR A 174 -18.47 0.81 9.16
CA TYR A 174 -19.67 0.25 8.54
C TYR A 174 -19.62 0.26 7.02
N SER A 175 -18.58 0.85 6.42
CA SER A 175 -18.52 1.09 4.98
C SER A 175 -18.53 -0.23 4.21
N MET A 176 -17.75 -1.24 4.64
CA MET A 176 -17.73 -2.54 3.96
C MET A 176 -19.10 -3.22 3.96
N ALA A 177 -19.74 -3.30 5.13
CA ALA A 177 -21.08 -3.88 5.25
C ALA A 177 -22.13 -3.07 4.46
N GLY A 178 -22.03 -1.75 4.48
CA GLY A 178 -22.92 -0.85 3.74
C GLY A 178 -22.75 -0.95 2.23
N ILE A 179 -21.52 -0.97 1.73
CA ILE A 179 -21.20 -1.09 0.29
C ILE A 179 -21.72 -2.43 -0.24
N LEU A 180 -21.34 -3.54 0.41
CA LEU A 180 -21.75 -4.88 -0.04
C LEU A 180 -23.27 -5.06 0.11
N GLY A 181 -23.85 -4.60 1.23
CA GLY A 181 -25.29 -4.65 1.47
C GLY A 181 -26.09 -3.82 0.47
N GLY A 182 -25.59 -2.65 0.11
CA GLY A 182 -26.15 -1.77 -0.92
C GLY A 182 -26.15 -2.43 -2.29
N ALA A 183 -25.03 -3.01 -2.71
CA ALA A 183 -24.94 -3.74 -3.98
C ALA A 183 -25.95 -4.90 -4.06
N ARG A 184 -26.11 -5.68 -2.98
CA ARG A 184 -27.14 -6.74 -2.93
C ARG A 184 -28.57 -6.17 -2.98
N ALA A 185 -28.80 -4.96 -2.47
CA ALA A 185 -30.11 -4.33 -2.55
C ALA A 185 -30.44 -3.87 -3.97
N GLU A 186 -29.46 -3.30 -4.68
CA GLU A 186 -29.58 -2.92 -6.09
C GLU A 186 -29.85 -4.12 -7.00
N GLU A 187 -29.13 -5.23 -6.79
CA GLU A 187 -29.37 -6.49 -7.52
C GLU A 187 -30.79 -7.01 -7.34
N ARG A 188 -31.30 -7.00 -6.10
CA ARG A 188 -32.69 -7.42 -5.83
C ARG A 188 -33.70 -6.49 -6.51
N ALA A 189 -33.44 -5.18 -6.51
CA ALA A 189 -34.32 -4.21 -7.17
C ALA A 189 -34.34 -4.41 -8.70
N ALA A 190 -33.17 -4.65 -9.32
CA ALA A 190 -33.05 -4.95 -10.74
C ALA A 190 -33.80 -6.24 -11.13
N ALA A 191 -33.60 -7.34 -10.40
CA ALA A 191 -34.29 -8.60 -10.64
C ALA A 191 -35.81 -8.49 -10.49
N GLN A 192 -36.29 -7.69 -9.53
CA GLN A 192 -37.72 -7.41 -9.37
C GLN A 192 -38.29 -6.60 -10.55
N ALA A 193 -37.58 -5.59 -11.02
CA ALA A 193 -37.99 -4.78 -12.17
C ALA A 193 -38.09 -5.63 -13.44
N GLU A 194 -37.10 -6.50 -13.71
CA GLU A 194 -37.12 -7.45 -14.83
C GLU A 194 -38.33 -8.40 -14.77
N SER A 195 -38.63 -8.93 -13.59
CA SER A 195 -39.78 -9.83 -13.39
C SER A 195 -41.14 -9.13 -13.60
N THR A 196 -41.21 -7.82 -13.36
CA THR A 196 -42.44 -7.03 -13.45
C THR A 196 -42.67 -6.49 -14.87
N GLY A 197 -41.60 -6.17 -15.62
CA GLY A 197 -41.68 -5.71 -17.01
C GLY A 197 -41.87 -6.84 -18.05
N SER A 198 -41.76 -8.10 -17.63
CA SER A 198 -42.02 -9.28 -18.48
C SER A 198 -43.49 -9.76 -18.46
N ARG A 199 -44.40 -9.03 -17.79
CA ARG A 199 -45.86 -9.26 -17.84
C ARG A 199 -46.56 -8.17 -18.64
#